data_AF-U1PS14-F1
#
_entry.id   AF-U1PS14-F1
#
_cell.length_a   1.000
_cell.length_b   1.000
_cell.length_c   1.000
_cell.angle_alpha   90.00
_cell.angle_beta   90.00
_cell.angle_gamma   90.00
#
_symmetry.space_group_name_H-M   'P 1'
#
loop_
_entity.id
_entity.type
_entity.pdbx_description
1 polymer ?
#
loop_
_entity_poly.entity_id
_entity_poly.type
_entity_poly.pdbx_seq_one_letter_code
_entity_poly.pdbx_strand_id
1 'polypeptide(L)'
;MLREACAVVGLAHPFRYDDPAAALALVADSDLDAVERFYPYGHDPDLAPLEELIAEEELLRTGGSDAHDRTLGVAGPAGDDWASIRVALGVDSGA
;
A
#
# COMPACT_ATOMS: atom_id res chain seq x y z
N MET A 1 8.48 -13.81 11.75
CA MET A 1 7.36 -13.31 10.91
C MET A 1 7.89 -12.25 9.92
N LEU A 2 7.16 -11.84 8.87
CA LEU A 2 7.63 -10.77 7.95
C LEU A 2 7.96 -9.47 8.70
N ARG A 3 7.15 -9.11 9.69
CA ARG A 3 7.37 -7.97 10.59
C ARG A 3 8.69 -7.99 11.37
N GLU A 4 9.29 -9.16 11.58
CA GLU A 4 10.60 -9.26 12.24
C GLU A 4 11.76 -8.96 11.28
N ALA A 5 11.50 -9.00 9.96
CA ALA A 5 12.49 -8.83 8.91
C ALA A 5 12.31 -7.54 8.09
N CYS A 6 11.17 -6.86 8.21
CA CYS A 6 10.78 -5.72 7.41
C CYS A 6 10.32 -4.55 8.30
N ALA A 7 10.71 -3.33 7.93
CA ALA A 7 10.24 -2.11 8.61
C ALA A 7 8.79 -1.75 8.26
N VAL A 8 8.30 -2.19 7.10
CA VAL A 8 6.94 -1.98 6.62
C VAL A 8 6.49 -3.26 5.92
N VAL A 9 5.30 -3.76 6.25
CA VAL A 9 4.63 -4.87 5.58
C VAL A 9 3.28 -4.39 5.08
N GLY A 10 2.97 -4.61 3.80
CA GLY A 10 1.72 -4.14 3.21
C GLY A 10 1.06 -5.10 2.24
N LEU A 11 -0.23 -4.86 2.00
CA LEU A 11 -1.05 -5.61 1.07
C LEU A 11 -0.94 -5.02 -0.35
N ALA A 12 -0.47 -5.82 -1.31
CA ALA A 12 -0.34 -5.43 -2.71
C ALA A 12 -1.67 -5.56 -3.48
N HIS A 13 -1.93 -4.55 -4.32
CA HIS A 13 -3.02 -4.40 -5.30
C HIS A 13 -4.29 -5.20 -4.97
N PRO A 14 -5.01 -4.82 -3.88
CA PRO A 14 -6.09 -5.62 -3.30
C PRO A 14 -7.23 -5.96 -4.26
N PHE A 15 -7.53 -5.09 -5.22
CA PHE A 15 -8.62 -5.34 -6.19
C PHE A 15 -8.25 -6.33 -7.31
N ARG A 16 -7.08 -6.97 -7.23
CA ARG A 16 -6.74 -8.14 -8.07
C ARG A 16 -7.15 -9.47 -7.45
N TYR A 17 -7.47 -9.53 -6.17
CA TYR A 17 -7.95 -10.76 -5.53
C TYR A 17 -9.40 -11.05 -5.93
N ASP A 18 -9.76 -12.33 -5.97
CA ASP A 18 -11.13 -12.76 -6.26
C ASP A 18 -12.14 -12.23 -5.22
N ASP A 19 -11.68 -12.02 -3.98
CA ASP A 19 -12.44 -11.40 -2.88
C ASP A 19 -11.64 -10.25 -2.26
N PRO A 20 -11.80 -9.01 -2.79
CA PRO A 20 -11.12 -7.84 -2.25
C PRO A 20 -11.53 -7.52 -0.81
N ALA A 21 -12.77 -7.81 -0.42
CA ALA A 21 -13.25 -7.53 0.94
C ALA A 21 -12.54 -8.41 1.97
N ALA A 22 -12.38 -9.70 1.67
CA ALA A 22 -11.59 -10.59 2.50
C ALA A 22 -10.11 -10.19 2.54
N ALA A 23 -9.54 -9.74 1.42
CA ALA A 23 -8.16 -9.24 1.38
C ALA A 23 -7.98 -7.99 2.26
N LEU A 24 -8.92 -7.04 2.21
CA LEU A 24 -8.90 -5.84 3.04
C LEU A 24 -9.07 -6.16 4.53
N ALA A 25 -9.91 -7.13 4.90
CA ALA A 25 -10.07 -7.55 6.30
C ALA A 25 -8.75 -8.06 6.91
N LEU A 26 -7.90 -8.72 6.13
CA LEU A 26 -6.61 -9.23 6.59
C LEU A 26 -5.64 -8.11 7.00
N VAL A 27 -5.82 -6.89 6.49
CA VAL A 27 -4.99 -5.73 6.86
C VAL A 27 -5.17 -5.41 8.33
N ALA A 28 -6.42 -5.30 8.80
CA ALA A 28 -6.74 -5.05 10.19
C ALA A 28 -6.43 -6.29 11.06
N ASP A 29 -6.86 -7.48 10.65
CA ASP A 29 -6.67 -8.72 11.43
C ASP A 29 -5.18 -9.05 11.65
N SER A 30 -4.33 -8.67 10.70
CA SER A 30 -2.90 -8.94 10.77
C SER A 30 -2.09 -7.75 11.26
N ASP A 31 -2.66 -6.57 11.50
CA ASP A 31 -1.93 -5.35 11.88
C ASP A 31 -0.89 -4.96 10.81
N LEU A 32 -1.29 -4.87 9.54
CA LEU A 32 -0.40 -4.44 8.44
C LEU A 32 -0.16 -2.93 8.47
N ASP A 33 1.05 -2.52 8.08
CA ASP A 33 1.47 -1.11 8.12
C ASP A 33 1.00 -0.31 6.90
N ALA A 34 0.67 -1.01 5.81
CA ALA A 34 0.47 -0.39 4.50
C ALA A 34 -0.52 -1.14 3.61
N VAL A 35 -1.09 -0.43 2.66
CA VAL A 35 -1.88 -1.00 1.57
C VAL A 35 -1.59 -0.29 0.27
N GLU A 36 -1.54 -1.05 -0.82
CA GLU A 36 -1.26 -0.53 -2.14
C GLU A 36 -2.47 0.21 -2.70
N ARG A 37 -2.36 1.53 -2.69
CA ARG A 37 -3.36 2.44 -3.24
C ARG A 37 -3.08 2.71 -4.71
N PHE A 38 -1.85 3.05 -5.05
CA PHE A 38 -1.52 3.55 -6.40
C PHE A 38 -1.15 2.40 -7.33
N TYR A 39 -2.17 1.75 -7.90
CA TYR A 39 -2.01 0.63 -8.83
C TYR A 39 -2.87 0.78 -10.10
N PRO A 40 -2.32 0.55 -11.31
CA PRO A 40 -3.08 0.66 -12.56
C PRO A 40 -3.90 -0.62 -12.82
N TYR A 41 -5.11 -0.69 -12.27
CA TYR A 41 -5.99 -1.87 -12.40
C TYR A 41 -6.48 -2.16 -13.83
N GLY A 42 -6.33 -1.22 -14.77
CA GLY A 42 -6.88 -1.33 -16.12
C GLY A 42 -8.42 -1.24 -16.18
N HIS A 43 -9.03 -0.98 -15.03
CA HIS A 43 -10.44 -0.70 -14.81
C HIS A 43 -10.55 0.24 -13.59
N ASP A 44 -11.75 0.74 -13.31
CA ASP A 44 -12.02 1.64 -12.20
C ASP A 44 -12.75 0.88 -11.07
N PRO A 45 -12.02 0.20 -10.15
CA PRO A 45 -12.66 -0.44 -9.00
C PRO A 45 -13.24 0.62 -8.05
N ASP A 46 -14.25 0.24 -7.27
CA ASP A 46 -14.72 1.07 -6.16
C ASP A 46 -13.67 1.08 -5.05
N LEU A 47 -13.02 2.23 -4.86
CA LEU A 47 -11.97 2.41 -3.86
C LEU A 47 -12.50 2.81 -2.49
N ALA A 48 -13.81 3.07 -2.34
CA ALA A 48 -14.35 3.58 -1.07
C ALA A 48 -13.99 2.69 0.16
N PRO A 49 -14.09 1.35 0.09
CA PRO A 49 -13.70 0.49 1.21
C PRO A 49 -12.20 0.57 1.54
N LEU A 50 -11.35 0.81 0.54
CA LEU A 50 -9.91 0.98 0.74
C LEU A 50 -9.62 2.32 1.44
N GLU A 51 -10.25 3.40 0.99
CA GLU A 51 -10.03 4.73 1.58
C GLU A 51 -10.54 4.81 3.03
N GLU A 52 -11.65 4.13 3.35
CA GLU A 52 -12.15 3.99 4.72
C GLU A 52 -11.14 3.26 5.60
N LEU A 53 -10.68 2.07 5.17
CA LEU A 53 -9.69 1.29 5.89
C LEU A 53 -8.36 2.05 6.11
N ILE A 54 -7.89 2.77 5.10
CA ILE A 54 -6.68 3.60 5.20
C ILE A 54 -6.83 4.67 6.29
N ALA A 55 -8.02 5.27 6.40
CA ALA A 55 -8.28 6.29 7.40
C ALA A 55 -8.44 5.70 8.82
N GLU A 56 -9.09 4.54 8.94
CA GLU A 56 -9.35 3.88 10.21
C GLU A 56 -8.08 3.31 10.85
N GLU A 57 -7.26 2.64 10.04
CA GLU A 57 -6.05 1.93 10.49
C GLU A 57 -4.76 2.77 10.28
N GLU A 58 -4.90 4.05 9.93
CA GLU A 58 -3.79 5.00 9.69
C GLU A 58 -2.70 4.47 8.72
N LEU A 59 -3.11 3.74 7.68
CA LEU A 59 -2.21 2.97 6.83
C LEU A 59 -1.36 3.85 5.92
N LEU A 60 -0.12 3.41 5.68
CA LEU A 60 0.72 3.95 4.62
C LEU A 60 0.15 3.58 3.25
N ARG A 61 0.02 4.60 2.38
CA ARG A 61 -0.47 4.44 1.01
C ARG A 61 0.69 4.10 0.08
N THR A 62 0.93 2.82 -0.15
CA THR A 62 1.97 2.35 -1.07
C THR A 62 1.45 2.24 -2.50
N GLY A 63 2.32 1.90 -3.43
CA GLY A 63 1.98 1.94 -4.84
C GLY A 63 3.13 1.57 -5.76
N GLY A 64 2.80 0.87 -6.82
CA GLY A 64 3.67 0.66 -7.96
C GLY A 64 2.86 0.26 -9.18
N SER A 65 3.48 0.36 -10.34
CA SER A 65 2.87 -0.15 -11.57
C SER A 65 2.99 -1.67 -11.73
N ASP A 66 3.71 -2.33 -10.81
CA ASP A 66 4.09 -3.75 -10.94
C ASP A 66 4.68 -4.03 -12.34
N ALA A 67 5.66 -3.19 -12.71
CA ALA A 67 6.22 -3.19 -14.05
C ALA A 67 6.94 -4.52 -14.35
N HIS A 68 6.45 -5.22 -15.37
CA HIS A 68 7.11 -6.40 -15.96
C HIS A 68 7.75 -6.08 -17.33
N ASP A 69 7.63 -4.83 -17.78
CA ASP A 69 8.28 -4.31 -18.98
C ASP A 69 9.44 -3.36 -18.62
N ARG A 70 9.86 -2.51 -19.58
CA ARG A 70 10.98 -1.58 -19.39
C ARG A 70 10.55 -0.17 -18.97
N THR A 71 9.26 0.09 -18.82
CA THR A 71 8.70 1.39 -18.46
C THR A 71 8.53 1.47 -16.95
N LEU A 72 9.24 2.40 -16.31
CA LEU A 72 9.22 2.56 -14.86
C LEU A 72 8.50 3.86 -14.47
N GLY A 73 8.00 3.92 -13.23
CA GLY A 73 7.41 5.13 -12.67
C GLY A 73 6.03 5.48 -13.21
N VAL A 74 5.28 4.51 -13.74
CA VAL A 74 3.92 4.72 -14.25
C VAL A 74 2.92 4.99 -13.13
N ALA A 75 3.09 4.34 -11.98
CA ALA A 75 2.29 4.54 -10.78
C ALA A 75 3.17 4.44 -9.53
N GLY A 76 2.74 5.09 -8.46
CA GLY A 76 3.40 5.07 -7.17
C GLY A 76 3.00 6.25 -6.28
N PRO A 77 3.33 6.20 -4.98
CA PRO A 77 3.09 7.29 -4.06
C PRO A 77 3.93 8.52 -4.42
N ALA A 78 3.36 9.70 -4.24
CA ALA A 78 4.02 10.98 -4.47
C ALA A 78 3.72 11.95 -3.32
N GLY A 79 4.52 13.01 -3.19
CA GLY A 79 4.30 14.05 -2.18
C GLY A 79 4.26 13.47 -0.76
N ASP A 80 3.21 13.79 -0.02
CA ASP A 80 3.05 13.44 1.40
C ASP A 80 2.99 11.92 1.63
N ASP A 81 2.37 11.16 0.72
CA ASP A 81 2.32 9.69 0.85
C ASP A 81 3.74 9.08 0.79
N TRP A 82 4.61 9.64 -0.06
CA TRP A 82 6.03 9.23 -0.08
C TRP A 82 6.78 9.68 1.17
N ALA A 83 6.49 10.88 1.69
CA ALA A 83 7.11 11.37 2.92
C ALA A 83 6.80 10.46 4.11
N SER A 84 5.54 10.03 4.26
CA SER A 84 5.12 9.11 5.33
C SER A 84 5.85 7.76 5.26
N ILE A 85 6.04 7.22 4.05
CA ILE A 85 6.81 5.98 3.85
C ILE A 85 8.27 6.16 4.26
N ARG A 86 8.91 7.27 3.90
CA ARG A 86 10.31 7.53 4.30
C ARG A 86 10.50 7.57 5.81
N VAL A 87 9.56 8.20 6.52
CA VAL A 87 9.56 8.24 7.99
C VAL A 87 9.46 6.82 8.56
N ALA A 88 8.53 6.00 8.06
CA ALA A 88 8.37 4.62 8.51
C ALA A 88 9.60 3.75 8.24
N LEU A 89 10.31 4.00 7.13
CA LEU A 89 11.55 3.31 6.78
C LEU A 89 12.78 3.82 7.56
N GLY A 90 12.63 4.84 8.41
CA GLY A 90 13.74 5.44 9.18
C GLY A 90 14.75 6.21 8.32
N VAL A 91 14.39 6.55 7.07
CA VAL A 91 15.28 7.26 6.13
C VAL A 91 15.47 8.72 6.53
N ASP A 92 14.52 9.28 7.30
CA ASP A 92 14.54 10.67 7.78
C ASP A 92 15.01 10.83 9.23
N SER A 93 15.38 9.74 9.91
CA SER A 93 15.82 9.75 11.32
C SER A 93 17.32 10.06 11.51
N GLY A 94 18.01 10.47 10.45
CA GLY A 94 19.43 10.81 10.46
C GLY A 94 19.68 12.28 10.05
N ALA A 95 19.55 13.19 11.01
CA ALA A 95 20.17 14.52 11.02
C ALA A 95 20.67 14.84 12.43
#